data_AF-A0A2G9U0E6-F1
#
_entry.id   AF-A0A2G9U0E6-F1
#
_cell.length_a   1.000
_cell.length_b   1.000
_cell.length_c   1.000
_cell.angle_alpha   90.00
_cell.angle_beta   90.00
_cell.angle_gamma   90.00
#
_symmetry.space_group_name_H-M   'P 1'
#
loop_
_entity.id
_entity.type
_entity.pdbx_description
1 polymer ?
#
loop_
_entity_poly.entity_id
_entity_poly.type
_entity_poly.pdbx_seq_one_letter_code
_entity_poly.pdbx_strand_id
1 'polypeptide(L)'
;MSTVVDQLVDMGFERARAEYAYAQTGNGALEQEARKAKASGLPPPERLAPNPTSTTSKPSNPAPKTDYKEAMIQVRLPSGQAVRQSFGASEPLSAVRLWLEINHSDGMPFGLLVPFPRKVMTDEDYDKPLKELGLVPSANFVMTR
;
A
#
# COMPACT_ATOMS: atom_id res chain seq x y z
N MET A 1 -29.50 17.06 30.36
CA MET A 1 -29.02 15.70 30.65
C MET A 1 -27.86 15.43 29.72
N SER A 2 -26.63 15.61 30.20
CA SER A 2 -25.43 15.34 29.39
C SER A 2 -25.32 13.84 29.17
N THR A 3 -25.23 13.42 27.90
CA THR A 3 -25.09 12.00 27.57
C THR A 3 -23.63 11.60 27.66
N VAL A 4 -23.37 10.31 27.88
CA VAL A 4 -22.01 9.77 27.93
C VAL A 4 -21.22 10.09 26.64
N VAL A 5 -21.91 10.16 25.51
CA VAL A 5 -21.34 10.57 24.21
C VAL A 5 -20.84 12.02 24.22
N ASP A 6 -21.58 12.93 24.85
CA ASP A 6 -21.21 14.35 24.98
C ASP A 6 -19.98 14.53 25.87
N GLN A 7 -19.87 13.79 26.98
CA GLN A 7 -18.67 13.79 27.84
C GLN A 7 -17.43 13.24 27.12
N LEU A 8 -17.59 12.21 26.28
CA LEU A 8 -16.50 11.65 25.49
C LEU A 8 -16.02 12.64 24.42
N VAL A 9 -16.94 13.38 23.79
CA VAL A 9 -16.59 14.43 22.83
C VAL A 9 -15.88 15.59 23.50
N ASP A 10 -16.32 16.01 24.70
CA ASP A 10 -15.64 17.04 25.51
C ASP A 10 -14.23 16.60 25.94
N MET A 11 -14.04 15.31 26.24
CA MET A 11 -12.73 14.69 26.48
C MET A 11 -11.84 14.59 25.23
N GLY A 12 -12.33 15.02 24.06
CA GLY A 12 -11.58 15.08 22.81
C GLY A 12 -11.69 13.84 21.92
N PHE A 13 -12.63 12.93 22.21
CA PHE A 13 -12.90 11.79 21.35
C PHE A 13 -13.83 12.18 20.20
N GLU A 14 -13.56 11.63 19.02
CA GLU A 14 -14.42 11.87 17.85
C GLU A 14 -15.83 11.33 18.11
N ARG A 15 -16.86 12.15 17.85
CA ARG A 15 -18.27 11.81 18.10
C ARG A 15 -18.68 10.47 17.47
N ALA A 16 -18.15 10.16 16.28
CA ALA A 16 -18.41 8.88 15.62
C ALA A 16 -17.90 7.67 16.42
N ARG A 17 -16.77 7.81 17.12
CA ARG A 17 -16.23 6.77 18.01
C ARG A 17 -16.99 6.70 19.33
N ALA A 18 -17.28 7.86 19.93
CA ALA A 18 -18.04 7.92 21.17
C ALA A 18 -19.44 7.31 21.02
N GLU A 19 -20.11 7.57 19.89
CA GLU A 19 -21.42 7.02 19.56
C GLU A 19 -21.34 5.50 19.31
N TYR A 20 -20.30 5.02 18.62
CA TYR A 20 -20.07 3.60 18.40
C TYR A 20 -19.75 2.85 19.70
N ALA A 21 -18.91 3.42 20.56
CA ALA A 21 -18.57 2.85 21.87
C ALA A 21 -19.79 2.77 22.78
N TYR A 22 -20.63 3.81 22.77
CA TYR A 22 -21.91 3.81 23.48
C TYR A 22 -22.91 2.82 22.88
N ALA A 23 -22.98 2.69 21.55
CA ALA A 23 -23.83 1.70 20.90
C ALA A 23 -23.42 0.25 21.24
N GLN A 24 -22.14 -0.02 21.46
CA GLN A 24 -21.62 -1.34 21.80
C GLN A 24 -21.71 -1.70 23.29
N THR A 25 -21.51 -0.74 24.18
CA THR A 25 -21.32 -0.99 25.63
C THR A 25 -22.30 -0.20 26.50
N GLY A 26 -23.10 0.69 25.93
CA GLY A 26 -23.97 1.60 26.66
C GLY A 26 -23.17 2.54 27.56
N ASN A 27 -23.60 2.69 28.81
CA ASN A 27 -22.98 3.61 29.77
C ASN A 27 -21.52 3.28 30.15
N GLY A 28 -20.99 2.10 29.82
CA GLY A 28 -19.60 1.72 30.09
C GLY A 28 -18.57 2.28 29.10
N ALA A 29 -18.99 3.08 28.11
CA ALA A 29 -18.14 3.55 27.02
C ALA A 29 -16.95 4.38 27.52
N LEU A 30 -17.12 5.15 28.60
CA LEU A 30 -16.09 6.00 29.21
C LEU A 30 -14.84 5.22 29.61
N GLU A 31 -15.02 4.05 30.23
CA GLU A 31 -13.91 3.24 30.75
C GLU A 31 -13.23 2.43 29.65
N GLN A 32 -14.01 1.96 28.66
CA GLN A 32 -13.47 1.34 27.46
C GLN A 32 -12.63 2.32 26.63
N GLU A 33 -13.10 3.56 26.48
CA GLU A 33 -12.42 4.60 25.71
C GLU A 33 -11.14 5.05 26.41
N ALA A 34 -11.13 5.20 27.74
CA ALA A 34 -9.94 5.50 28.53
C ALA A 34 -8.88 4.37 28.48
N ARG A 35 -9.31 3.10 28.53
CA ARG A 35 -8.41 1.96 28.39
C ARG A 35 -7.85 1.84 26.96
N LYS A 36 -8.68 2.12 25.95
CA LYS A 36 -8.26 2.18 24.54
C LYS A 36 -7.35 3.36 24.26
N ALA A 37 -7.53 4.53 24.88
CA ALA A 37 -6.64 5.67 24.72
C ALA A 37 -5.25 5.41 25.35
N LYS A 38 -5.18 4.63 26.43
CA LYS A 38 -3.89 4.16 26.98
C LYS A 38 -3.25 3.03 26.18
N ALA A 39 -4.04 2.18 25.52
CA ALA A 39 -3.54 1.05 24.72
C ALA A 39 -3.19 1.44 23.27
N SER A 40 -3.89 2.44 22.72
CA SER A 40 -3.61 3.05 21.42
C SER A 40 -3.13 4.47 21.68
N GLY A 41 -1.82 4.64 21.87
CA GLY A 41 -1.19 5.95 21.96
C GLY A 41 -1.37 6.74 20.66
N LEU A 42 -2.47 7.50 20.56
CA LEU A 42 -2.59 8.65 19.66
C LEU A 42 -2.48 9.94 20.49
N PRO A 43 -1.66 10.91 20.07
CA PRO A 43 -1.46 12.16 20.78
C PRO A 43 -2.70 13.08 20.74
N PRO A 44 -2.79 14.08 21.65
CA PRO A 44 -3.89 15.04 21.73
C PRO A 44 -4.11 15.86 20.45
N PRO A 45 -5.31 16.44 20.24
CA PRO A 45 -5.64 17.20 19.03
C PRO A 45 -4.83 18.49 18.95
N GLU A 46 -3.90 18.55 18.00
CA GLU A 46 -3.13 19.74 17.69
C GLU A 46 -4.02 20.74 16.94
N ARG A 47 -4.27 21.87 17.61
CA ARG A 47 -4.92 23.06 17.07
C ARG A 47 -3.91 23.81 16.18
N LEU A 48 -4.32 24.13 14.94
CA LEU A 48 -3.81 25.15 14.01
C LEU A 48 -2.57 24.78 13.14
N ALA A 49 -2.72 24.98 11.81
CA ALA A 49 -1.75 24.84 10.70
C ALA A 49 -0.54 25.82 10.82
N PRO A 50 0.57 25.74 10.03
CA PRO A 50 0.78 25.10 8.70
C PRO A 50 2.05 24.20 8.54
N ASN A 51 2.14 23.48 7.41
CA ASN A 51 3.24 22.64 6.85
C ASN A 51 4.70 23.05 7.16
N PRO A 52 5.75 22.19 7.00
CA PRO A 52 5.83 20.99 6.14
C PRO A 52 6.63 19.80 6.73
N THR A 53 6.13 18.57 6.61
CA THR A 53 6.97 17.37 6.31
C THR A 53 6.07 16.17 6.12
N SER A 54 5.79 15.82 4.85
CA SER A 54 5.34 14.48 4.51
C SER A 54 6.52 13.51 4.68
N THR A 55 6.78 13.11 5.92
CA THR A 55 7.50 11.87 6.22
C THR A 55 6.60 11.06 7.13
N THR A 56 5.65 10.34 6.53
CA THR A 56 5.03 9.18 7.17
C THR A 56 5.14 8.03 6.21
N SER A 57 6.18 7.24 6.49
CA SER A 57 6.40 5.86 6.11
C SER A 57 5.07 5.11 6.01
N LYS A 58 4.67 4.82 4.77
CA LYS A 58 3.53 3.99 4.40
C LYS A 58 3.67 2.61 5.08
N PRO A 59 2.58 2.01 5.58
CA PRO A 59 2.63 0.85 6.46
C PRO A 59 3.33 -0.33 5.80
N SER A 60 4.31 -0.90 6.49
CA SER A 60 4.74 -2.28 6.24
C SER A 60 3.63 -3.19 6.74
N ASN A 61 2.76 -3.61 5.83
CA ASN A 61 1.79 -4.67 6.11
C ASN A 61 2.56 -6.00 6.24
N PRO A 62 2.50 -6.70 7.38
CA PRO A 62 3.09 -8.04 7.50
C PRO A 62 2.31 -9.01 6.60
N ALA A 63 3.04 -9.73 5.75
CA ALA A 63 2.56 -10.67 4.76
C ALA A 63 1.49 -11.65 5.29
N PRO A 64 0.21 -11.52 4.89
CA PRO A 64 -0.75 -12.61 5.08
C PRO A 64 -0.38 -13.73 4.10
N LYS A 65 -0.29 -14.95 4.63
CA LYS A 65 -0.16 -16.20 3.86
C LYS A 65 -1.48 -16.46 3.13
N THR A 66 -1.70 -15.72 2.05
CA THR A 66 -2.87 -15.85 1.19
C THR A 66 -2.36 -15.83 -0.23
N ASP A 67 -2.84 -16.74 -1.08
CA ASP A 67 -2.61 -16.76 -2.52
C ASP A 67 -2.62 -15.33 -3.08
N TYR A 68 -1.43 -14.79 -3.35
CA TYR A 68 -1.29 -13.44 -3.82
C TYR A 68 -1.90 -13.36 -5.22
N LYS A 69 -3.10 -12.77 -5.30
CA LYS A 69 -3.83 -12.51 -6.54
C LYS A 69 -3.24 -11.34 -7.32
N GLU A 70 -2.33 -10.61 -6.69
CA GLU A 70 -1.61 -9.47 -7.23
C GLU A 70 -0.09 -9.65 -7.04
N ALA A 71 0.68 -9.13 -7.99
CA ALA A 71 2.13 -9.10 -7.98
C ALA A 71 2.60 -7.64 -8.01
N MET A 72 3.50 -7.27 -7.10
CA MET A 72 4.12 -5.96 -7.10
C MET A 72 5.38 -5.97 -7.97
N ILE A 73 5.32 -5.32 -9.11
CA ILE A 73 6.40 -5.28 -10.08
C ILE A 73 7.17 -3.97 -9.94
N GLN A 74 8.45 -4.06 -9.61
CA GLN A 74 9.37 -2.93 -9.60
C GLN A 74 10.24 -2.97 -10.86
N VAL A 75 10.29 -1.87 -11.60
CA VAL A 75 11.15 -1.74 -12.78
C VAL A 75 12.10 -0.56 -12.61
N ARG A 76 13.40 -0.82 -12.78
CA ARG A 76 14.45 0.19 -12.79
C ARG A 76 14.67 0.68 -14.21
N LEU A 77 14.35 1.95 -14.46
CA LEU A 77 14.59 2.65 -15.70
C LEU A 77 16.10 2.92 -15.92
N PRO A 78 16.56 3.09 -17.18
CA PRO A 78 17.92 3.50 -17.49
C PRO A 78 18.27 4.89 -16.94
N SER A 79 17.26 5.73 -16.69
CA SER A 79 17.41 7.02 -16.00
C SER A 79 17.76 6.87 -14.51
N GLY A 80 17.81 5.65 -13.98
CA GLY A 80 18.06 5.34 -12.57
C GLY A 80 16.82 5.37 -11.68
N GLN A 81 15.70 5.89 -12.18
CA GLN A 81 14.41 5.88 -11.49
C GLN A 81 13.87 4.46 -11.37
N ALA A 82 13.31 4.12 -10.21
CA ALA A 82 12.62 2.85 -9.99
C ALA A 82 11.13 3.11 -9.86
N VAL A 83 10.34 2.51 -10.75
CA VAL A 83 8.89 2.62 -10.76
C VAL A 83 8.29 1.31 -10.28
N ARG A 84 7.15 1.39 -9.59
CA ARG A 84 6.52 0.24 -8.96
C ARG A 84 5.06 0.22 -9.37
N GLN A 85 4.57 -0.91 -9.82
CA GLN A 85 3.18 -1.08 -10.16
C GLN A 85 2.66 -2.46 -9.79
N SER A 86 1.42 -2.49 -9.31
CA SER A 86 0.71 -3.72 -8.97
C SER A 86 0.03 -4.27 -10.23
N PHE A 87 0.28 -5.54 -10.53
CA PHE A 87 -0.34 -6.27 -11.62
C PHE A 87 -1.10 -7.47 -11.06
N GLY A 88 -2.08 -8.01 -11.78
CA GLY A 88 -2.73 -9.26 -11.38
C GLY A 88 -1.77 -10.45 -11.50
N ALA A 89 -1.87 -11.45 -10.63
CA ALA A 89 -1.06 -12.66 -10.71
C ALA A 89 -1.33 -13.45 -12.02
N SER A 90 -2.53 -13.30 -12.59
CA SER A 90 -2.91 -13.88 -13.88
C SER A 90 -2.58 -12.97 -15.07
N GLU A 91 -2.06 -11.76 -14.85
CA GLU A 91 -1.68 -10.85 -15.93
C GLU A 91 -0.40 -11.35 -16.62
N PRO A 92 -0.31 -11.23 -17.95
CA PRO A 92 0.89 -11.56 -18.70
C PRO A 92 1.99 -10.52 -18.45
N LEU A 93 3.26 -10.94 -18.55
CA LEU A 93 4.39 -10.00 -18.47
C LEU A 93 4.34 -8.94 -19.59
N SER A 94 3.70 -9.24 -20.73
CA SER A 94 3.38 -8.26 -21.79
C SER A 94 2.64 -7.02 -21.27
N ALA A 95 1.76 -7.16 -20.28
CA ALA A 95 1.03 -6.03 -19.70
C ALA A 95 2.00 -5.04 -19.00
N VAL A 96 3.00 -5.58 -18.30
CA VAL A 96 4.07 -4.79 -17.68
C VAL A 96 4.84 -4.01 -18.73
N ARG A 97 5.21 -4.67 -19.84
CA ARG A 97 5.88 -4.04 -20.98
C ARG A 97 5.03 -2.92 -21.57
N LEU A 98 3.77 -3.17 -21.92
CA LEU A 98 2.90 -2.14 -22.47
C LEU A 98 2.75 -0.93 -21.53
N TRP A 99 2.61 -1.18 -20.23
CA TRP A 99 2.54 -0.10 -19.24
C TRP A 99 3.82 0.74 -19.22
N LEU A 100 5.00 0.11 -19.23
CA LEU A 100 6.27 0.83 -19.36
C LEU A 100 6.36 1.60 -20.67
N GLU A 101 5.82 1.05 -21.75
CA GLU A 101 5.86 1.70 -23.05
C GLU A 101 5.09 3.02 -23.05
N ILE A 102 3.88 3.00 -22.49
CA ILE A 102 2.98 4.16 -22.43
C ILE A 102 3.46 5.21 -21.42
N ASN A 103 4.04 4.79 -20.29
CA ASN A 103 4.31 5.69 -19.15
C ASN A 103 5.79 6.15 -19.08
N HIS A 104 6.71 5.38 -19.67
CA HIS A 104 8.13 5.45 -19.32
C HIS A 104 9.12 5.25 -20.49
N SER A 105 8.71 4.67 -21.63
CA SER A 105 9.62 4.40 -22.75
C SER A 105 9.55 5.42 -23.88
N ASP A 106 8.58 6.36 -23.86
CA ASP A 106 8.39 7.39 -24.89
C ASP A 106 8.28 6.81 -26.33
N GLY A 107 7.84 5.55 -26.44
CA GLY A 107 7.74 4.83 -27.72
C GLY A 107 9.05 4.26 -28.27
N MET A 108 10.13 4.21 -27.48
CA MET A 108 11.36 3.52 -27.86
C MET A 108 11.28 2.02 -27.55
N PRO A 109 11.87 1.14 -28.38
CA PRO A 109 11.98 -0.28 -28.05
C PRO A 109 12.89 -0.48 -26.84
N PHE A 110 12.49 -1.37 -25.95
CA PHE A 110 13.26 -1.72 -24.75
C PHE A 110 13.11 -3.19 -24.41
N GLY A 111 14.08 -3.70 -23.66
CA GLY A 111 14.04 -5.03 -23.07
C GLY A 111 13.79 -4.97 -21.57
N LEU A 112 13.12 -5.99 -21.03
CA LEU A 112 13.13 -6.29 -19.60
C LEU A 112 14.15 -7.38 -19.29
N LEU A 113 14.87 -7.16 -18.20
CA LEU A 113 15.90 -8.04 -17.67
C LEU A 113 15.65 -8.21 -16.17
N VAL A 114 15.61 -9.45 -15.69
CA VAL A 114 15.66 -9.74 -14.24
C VAL A 114 17.13 -9.68 -13.79
N PRO A 115 17.48 -8.90 -12.76
CA PRO A 115 18.87 -8.72 -12.34
C PRO A 115 19.45 -9.93 -11.60
N PHE A 116 18.61 -10.77 -10.97
CA PHE A 116 19.07 -11.95 -10.23
C PHE A 116 18.03 -13.09 -10.19
N PRO A 117 18.41 -14.32 -10.58
CA PRO A 117 19.53 -14.64 -11.47
C PRO A 117 19.37 -13.88 -12.79
N ARG A 118 20.48 -13.38 -13.38
CA ARG A 118 20.41 -12.55 -14.59
C ARG A 118 19.70 -13.30 -15.72
N LYS A 119 18.50 -12.86 -16.07
CA LYS A 119 17.64 -13.49 -17.07
C LYS A 119 17.01 -12.39 -17.91
N VAL A 120 17.26 -12.41 -19.22
CA VAL A 120 16.58 -11.52 -20.17
C VAL A 120 15.20 -12.09 -20.45
N MET A 121 14.16 -11.26 -20.39
CA MET A 121 12.80 -11.66 -20.72
C MET A 121 12.67 -11.72 -22.25
N THR A 122 12.30 -12.89 -22.76
CA THR A 122 12.08 -13.16 -24.19
C THR A 122 10.59 -13.12 -24.51
N ASP A 123 10.23 -13.11 -25.81
CA ASP A 123 8.83 -13.11 -26.26
C ASP A 123 7.97 -14.22 -25.62
N GLU A 124 8.54 -15.42 -25.51
CA GLU A 124 7.91 -16.57 -24.82
C GLU A 124 7.66 -16.33 -23.31
N ASP A 125 8.41 -15.44 -22.68
CA ASP A 125 8.25 -15.05 -21.28
C ASP A 125 7.15 -13.98 -21.16
N TYR A 126 7.08 -13.07 -22.14
CA TYR A 126 6.06 -12.02 -22.21
C TYR A 126 4.63 -12.57 -22.37
N ASP A 127 4.46 -13.74 -22.99
CA ASP A 127 3.16 -14.41 -23.12
C ASP A 127 2.71 -15.09 -21.81
N LYS A 128 3.64 -15.36 -20.89
CA LYS A 128 3.34 -16.08 -19.64
C LYS A 128 2.82 -15.13 -18.55
N PRO A 129 1.91 -15.61 -17.70
CA PRO A 129 1.42 -14.84 -16.56
C PRO A 129 2.47 -14.72 -15.46
N LEU A 130 2.41 -13.62 -14.70
CA LEU A 130 3.34 -13.33 -13.61
C LEU A 130 3.41 -14.45 -12.56
N LYS A 131 2.30 -15.18 -12.34
CA LYS A 131 2.26 -16.34 -11.45
C LYS A 131 3.07 -17.54 -11.96
N GLU A 132 3.02 -17.85 -13.25
CA GLU A 132 3.77 -18.97 -13.83
C GLU A 132 5.28 -18.68 -13.89
N LEU A 133 5.62 -17.40 -14.05
CA LEU A 133 6.99 -16.91 -14.00
C LEU A 133 7.56 -16.84 -12.57
N GLY A 134 6.73 -17.08 -11.54
CA GLY A 134 7.15 -16.98 -10.14
C GLY A 134 7.44 -15.55 -9.69
N LEU A 135 6.86 -14.55 -10.35
CA LEU A 135 7.04 -13.12 -10.08
C LEU A 135 6.12 -12.59 -8.97
N VAL A 136 5.27 -13.47 -8.43
CA VAL A 136 4.36 -13.24 -7.31
C VAL A 136 5.05 -13.66 -6.01
N PRO A 137 4.99 -12.88 -4.91
CA PRO A 137 4.20 -11.65 -4.71
C PRO A 137 4.87 -10.37 -5.22
N SER A 138 6.18 -10.39 -5.48
CA SER A 138 6.91 -9.21 -5.93
C SER A 138 8.06 -9.59 -6.86
N ALA A 139 8.35 -8.75 -7.85
CA ALA A 139 9.47 -8.94 -8.77
C ALA A 139 10.20 -7.63 -9.07
N ASN A 140 11.47 -7.76 -9.48
CA ASN A 140 12.33 -6.65 -9.86
C ASN A 140 12.88 -6.85 -11.28
N PHE A 141 12.71 -5.85 -12.12
CA PHE A 141 13.20 -5.80 -13.47
C PHE A 141 14.08 -4.58 -13.69
N VAL A 142 14.96 -4.68 -14.67
CA VAL A 142 15.75 -3.59 -15.21
C VAL A 142 15.32 -3.40 -16.65
N MET A 143 15.01 -2.16 -16.98
CA MET A 143 14.76 -1.69 -18.32
C MET A 143 16.10 -1.52 -19.04
N THR A 144 16.30 -2.27 -20.11
CA THR A 144 17.47 -2.17 -20.99
C THR A 144 17.08 -1.51 -22.31
N ARG A 145 18.00 -0.75 -22.89
CA ARG A 145 17.87 -0.15 -24.22
C ARG A 145 18.42 -1.09 -25.27
#